data_AF-A0A3D8VDR1-F1
#
_entry.id   AF-A0A3D8VDR1-F1
#
_cell.length_a   1.000
_cell.length_b   1.000
_cell.length_c   1.000
_cell.angle_alpha   90.00
_cell.angle_beta   90.00
_cell.angle_gamma   90.00
#
_symmetry.space_group_name_H-M   'P 1'
#
loop_
_entity.id
_entity.type
_entity.pdbx_description
1 polymer ?
#
loop_
_entity_poly.entity_id
_entity_poly.type
_entity_poly.pdbx_seq_one_letter_code
_entity_poly.pdbx_strand_id
1 'polypeptide(L)'
;MIAVHNPQPLTEREGQLTRALREFDPDAEVRIGDDGGQLSVSTILDELEVIAILGGLGVDAAPRRASLDDRDDPHSSGGCCGGCGCG
;
A
#
# COMPACT_ATOMS: atom_id res chain seq x y z
N MET A 1 -14.81 19.75 -8.07
CA MET A 1 -13.93 18.58 -7.81
C MET A 1 -13.55 18.64 -6.35
N ILE A 2 -14.02 17.69 -5.54
CA ILE A 2 -13.68 17.64 -4.12
C ILE A 2 -12.45 16.75 -4.02
N ALA A 3 -11.26 17.35 -3.93
CA ALA A 3 -10.07 16.63 -3.54
C ALA A 3 -10.20 16.36 -2.04
N VAL A 4 -10.58 15.13 -1.66
CA VAL A 4 -10.40 14.68 -0.29
C VAL A 4 -8.94 14.27 -0.15
N HIS A 5 -8.05 15.26 -0.13
CA HIS A 5 -6.72 15.10 0.42
C HIS A 5 -6.90 14.83 1.91
N ASN A 6 -6.81 13.55 2.30
CA ASN A 6 -6.60 13.17 3.69
C ASN A 6 -5.29 13.83 4.14
N PRO A 7 -5.32 14.92 4.94
CA PRO A 7 -4.18 15.81 5.13
C PRO A 7 -3.28 15.32 6.28
N GLN A 8 -3.18 14.01 6.48
CA GLN A 8 -2.18 13.48 7.40
C GLN A 8 -0.84 13.61 6.68
N PRO A 9 0.10 14.45 7.15
CA PRO A 9 1.42 14.52 6.54
C PRO A 9 2.06 13.13 6.57
N LEU A 10 2.73 12.75 5.49
CA LEU A 10 3.30 11.42 5.30
C LEU A 10 4.13 10.98 6.52
N THR A 11 4.82 11.93 7.16
CA THR A 11 5.59 11.73 8.39
C THR A 11 4.76 11.31 9.61
N GLU A 12 3.55 11.85 9.78
CA GLU A 12 2.65 11.41 10.86
C GLU A 12 2.16 9.98 10.61
N ARG A 13 1.89 9.64 9.34
CA ARG A 13 1.50 8.29 8.95
C ARG A 13 2.64 7.30 9.16
N GLU A 14 3.85 7.62 8.73
CA GLU A 14 5.07 6.82 8.97
C GLU A 14 5.27 6.52 10.46
N GLY A 15 5.12 7.55 11.31
CA GLY A 15 5.26 7.41 12.76
C GLY A 15 4.22 6.47 13.36
N GLN A 16 2.97 6.55 12.91
CA GLN A 16 1.89 5.66 13.37
C GLN A 16 2.15 4.20 12.95
N LEU A 17 2.53 3.97 11.69
CA LEU A 17 2.80 2.62 11.18
C LEU A 17 4.03 1.99 11.84
N THR A 18 5.11 2.78 11.98
CA THR A 18 6.33 2.36 12.67
C THR A 18 6.03 1.99 14.12
N ARG A 19 5.22 2.79 14.81
CA ARG A 19 4.85 2.51 16.21
C ARG A 19 4.09 1.20 16.36
N ALA A 20 3.17 0.90 15.45
CA ALA A 20 2.40 -0.34 15.50
C ALA A 20 3.27 -1.58 15.27
N LEU A 21 4.22 -1.51 14.34
CA LEU A 21 5.18 -2.60 14.14
C LEU A 21 6.12 -2.76 15.34
N ARG A 22 6.48 -1.65 15.99
CA ARG A 22 7.35 -1.65 17.19
C ARG A 22 6.77 -2.31 18.43
N GLU A 23 5.47 -2.57 18.46
CA GLU A 23 4.86 -3.39 19.51
C GLU A 23 5.31 -4.87 19.42
N PHE A 24 5.72 -5.31 18.22
CA PHE A 24 6.13 -6.69 17.94
C PHE A 24 7.62 -6.80 17.60
N ASP A 25 8.20 -5.79 16.95
CA ASP A 25 9.63 -5.69 16.62
C ASP A 25 10.19 -4.31 16.97
N PRO A 26 10.94 -4.15 18.08
CA PRO A 26 11.41 -2.85 18.55
C PRO A 26 12.31 -2.09 17.56
N ASP A 27 12.93 -2.81 16.62
CA ASP A 27 13.81 -2.26 15.59
C ASP A 27 13.07 -1.98 14.26
N ALA A 28 11.76 -2.19 14.21
CA ALA A 28 10.96 -1.96 13.01
C ALA A 28 10.98 -0.48 12.57
N GLU A 29 11.03 -0.29 11.25
CA GLU A 29 10.99 1.01 10.59
C GLU A 29 10.10 0.97 9.33
N VAL A 30 9.27 2.00 9.16
CA VAL A 30 8.45 2.19 7.96
C VAL A 30 8.83 3.51 7.30
N ARG A 31 9.02 3.45 5.98
CA ARG A 31 9.20 4.63 5.13
C ARG A 31 8.15 4.64 4.03
N ILE A 32 7.53 5.79 3.82
CA ILE A 32 6.60 6.03 2.72
C ILE A 32 7.40 6.77 1.64
N GLY A 33 7.42 6.23 0.41
CA GLY A 33 8.06 6.90 -0.72
C GLY A 33 7.42 8.26 -1.01
N ASP A 34 8.16 9.17 -1.63
CA ASP A 34 7.73 10.55 -1.90
C ASP A 34 6.40 10.64 -2.68
N ASP A 35 6.10 9.65 -3.51
CA ASP A 35 4.85 9.55 -4.27
C ASP A 35 3.65 9.05 -3.44
N GLY A 36 3.86 8.71 -2.16
CA GLY A 36 2.83 8.22 -1.23
C GLY A 36 2.28 6.82 -1.53
N GLY A 37 2.69 6.23 -2.66
CA GLY A 37 2.18 4.95 -3.17
C GLY A 37 3.04 3.73 -2.84
N GLN A 38 4.25 3.90 -2.28
CA GLN A 38 5.14 2.81 -1.93
C GLN A 38 5.49 2.85 -0.45
N LEU A 39 5.38 1.69 0.22
CA LEU A 39 5.77 1.48 1.60
C LEU A 39 7.01 0.57 1.62
N SER A 40 8.08 1.04 2.25
CA SER A 40 9.25 0.22 2.57
C SER A 40 9.21 -0.09 4.06
N VAL A 41 9.19 -1.37 4.40
CA VAL A 41 9.17 -1.84 5.78
C VAL A 41 10.45 -2.63 6.03
N SER A 42 11.17 -2.28 7.09
CA SER A 42 12.33 -3.02 7.59
C SER A 42 11.95 -3.58 8.96
N THR A 43 11.86 -4.91 9.07
CA THR A 43 11.46 -5.60 10.29
C THR A 43 11.92 -7.06 10.27
N ILE A 44 11.95 -7.71 11.43
CA ILE A 44 12.15 -9.17 11.56
C ILE A 44 10.86 -9.98 11.34
N LEU A 45 9.70 -9.32 11.32
CA LEU A 45 8.39 -9.97 11.17
C LEU A 45 8.20 -10.52 9.77
N ASP A 46 7.41 -11.60 9.66
CA ASP A 46 7.06 -12.17 8.37
C ASP A 46 6.12 -11.24 7.58
N GLU A 47 6.17 -11.35 6.24
CA GLU A 47 5.37 -10.52 5.33
C GLU A 47 3.87 -10.56 5.67
N LEU A 48 3.33 -11.73 5.99
CA LEU A 48 1.92 -11.90 6.34
C LEU A 48 1.56 -11.23 7.66
N GLU A 49 2.48 -11.22 8.63
CA GLU A 49 2.28 -10.56 9.92
C GLU A 49 2.25 -9.04 9.74
N VAL A 50 3.18 -8.51 8.95
CA VAL A 50 3.22 -7.09 8.60
C VAL A 50 1.92 -6.66 7.91
N ILE A 51 1.44 -7.42 6.92
CA ILE A 51 0.18 -7.12 6.23
C ILE A 51 -1.01 -7.15 7.21
N ALA A 52 -1.06 -8.11 8.12
CA ALA A 52 -2.13 -8.19 9.10
C ALA A 52 -2.13 -6.99 10.07
N ILE A 53 -0.96 -6.59 10.57
CA ILE A 53 -0.81 -5.44 11.47
C ILE A 53 -1.18 -4.14 10.74
N LEU A 54 -0.64 -3.91 9.54
CA LEU A 54 -0.91 -2.71 8.75
C LEU A 54 -2.36 -2.66 8.27
N GLY A 55 -2.94 -3.80 7.88
CA GLY A 55 -4.35 -3.94 7.51
C GLY A 55 -5.31 -3.57 8.65
N GLY A 56 -4.96 -3.90 9.89
CA GLY A 56 -5.70 -3.47 11.08
C GLY A 56 -5.77 -1.95 11.26
N LEU A 57 -4.84 -1.19 10.66
CA LEU A 57 -4.80 0.27 10.66
C LEU A 57 -5.45 0.90 9.42
N GLY A 58 -6.08 0.09 8.56
CA GLY A 58 -6.67 0.54 7.30
C GLY A 58 -5.65 0.80 6.20
N VAL A 59 -4.43 0.25 6.31
CA VAL A 59 -3.45 0.26 5.22
C VAL A 59 -3.64 -0.97 4.36
N ASP A 60 -4.02 -0.75 3.11
CA ASP A 60 -4.04 -1.81 2.09
C ASP A 60 -2.61 -2.05 1.60
N ALA A 61 -1.85 -2.83 2.37
CA ALA A 61 -0.52 -3.26 2.02
C ALA A 61 -0.61 -4.57 1.21
N ALA A 62 -0.49 -4.48 -0.11
CA ALA A 62 -0.26 -5.66 -0.93
C ALA A 62 1.24 -5.93 -0.96
N PRO A 63 1.69 -7.18 -0.69
CA PRO A 63 3.09 -7.51 -0.90
C PRO A 63 3.38 -7.26 -2.37
N ARG A 64 4.44 -6.49 -2.63
CA ARG A 64 4.95 -6.39 -3.99
C ARG A 64 5.51 -7.78 -4.30
N ARG A 65 4.66 -8.67 -4.82
CA ARG A 65 5.13 -9.86 -5.54
C ARG A 65 6.25 -9.33 -6.41
N ALA A 66 7.46 -9.79 -6.18
CA ALA A 66 8.55 -9.56 -7.10
C ALA A 66 8.04 -10.14 -8.41
N SER A 67 7.44 -9.27 -9.24
CA SER A 67 6.93 -9.67 -10.52
C SER A 67 8.14 -10.17 -11.26
N LEU A 68 8.22 -11.50 -11.40
CA LEU A 68 8.90 -12.19 -12.49
C LEU A 68 8.22 -11.86 -13.84
N ASP A 69 7.76 -10.62 -13.99
CA ASP A 69 6.91 -10.11 -15.05
C ASP A 69 7.46 -8.72 -15.46
N ASP A 70 8.77 -8.68 -15.70
CA ASP A 70 9.37 -7.79 -16.69
C ASP A 70 9.59 -8.63 -17.97
N ARG A 71 8.56 -9.36 -18.40
CA ARG A 71 8.47 -9.93 -19.75
C ARG A 71 7.00 -9.98 -20.16
N ASP A 72 6.63 -8.99 -20.95
CA ASP A 72 5.59 -9.07 -21.98
C ASP A 72 4.13 -9.01 -21.50
N ASP A 73 3.59 -7.79 -21.38
CA ASP A 73 2.21 -7.56 -21.83
C ASP A 73 2.03 -6.08 -22.26
N PRO A 74 1.96 -5.79 -23.58
CA PRO A 74 1.63 -4.46 -24.05
C PRO A 74 0.13 -4.21 -23.85
N HIS A 75 -0.19 -3.40 -22.83
CA HIS A 75 -1.30 -2.45 -22.89
C HIS A 75 -2.65 -3.07 -23.31
N SER A 76 -3.24 -3.90 -22.44
CA SER A 76 -4.69 -4.14 -22.46
C SER A 76 -5.41 -2.87 -21.96
N SER A 77 -5.58 -1.91 -22.86
CA SER A 77 -6.47 -0.78 -22.67
C SER A 77 -7.90 -1.16 -23.02
N GLY A 78 -8.83 -0.74 -22.15
CA GLY A 78 -10.21 -0.46 -22.57
C GLY A 78 -11.23 -1.58 -22.40
N GLY A 79 -11.24 -2.24 -21.24
CA GLY A 79 -12.33 -3.15 -20.84
C GLY A 79 -13.29 -2.55 -19.82
N CYS A 80 -13.83 -1.34 -20.04
CA CYS A 80 -14.91 -0.81 -19.18
C CYS A 80 -15.94 -0.07 -20.02
N CYS A 81 -17.05 -0.76 -20.33
CA CYS A 81 -18.42 -0.24 -20.57
C CYS A 81 -19.29 -1.40 -21.12
N GLY A 82 -19.63 -2.35 -20.25
CA GLY A 82 -20.71 -3.30 -20.51
C GLY A 82 -22.07 -2.62 -20.27
N GLY A 83 -22.87 -2.52 -21.32
CA GLY A 83 -24.33 -2.69 -21.32
C GLY A 83 -25.21 -1.91 -20.34
N CYS A 84 -25.78 -0.80 -20.82
CA CYS A 84 -27.16 -0.37 -20.61
C CYS A 84 -27.55 0.34 -21.93
N GLY A 85 -28.57 0.00 -22.72
CA GLY A 85 -29.87 -0.57 -22.41
C GLY A 85 -30.94 0.45 -22.87
N CYS A 86 -31.53 0.20 -24.05
CA CYS A 86 -32.82 0.71 -24.54
C CYS A 86 -33.00 2.21 -24.84
N GLY A 87 -33.45 2.53 -26.08
CA GLY A 87 -34.07 3.82 -26.44
C GLY A 87 -33.70 4.32 -27.82
#